data_AF-A0A2A2DH45-F1
#
_entry.id   AF-A0A2A2DH45-F1
#
_cell.length_a   1.000
_cell.length_b   1.000
_cell.length_c   1.000
_cell.angle_alpha   90.00
_cell.angle_beta   90.00
_cell.angle_gamma   90.00
#
_symmetry.space_group_name_H-M   'P 1'
#
loop_
_entity.id
_entity.type
_entity.pdbx_description
1 polymer ?
#
loop_
_entity_poly.entity_id
_entity_poly.type
_entity_poly.pdbx_seq_one_letter_code
_entity_poly.pdbx_strand_id
1 'polypeptide(L)'
;MSTGIGTIVLAGVNRRGDRSEHPPWVPYPEAWSEPGEPGQHTGTRGNRIVFREQPVSETMAEGGIVLPLPPGMTDAAHVVVHRTTMPPGARTGWHYHPGTLVGVVTGGTLTHYWADGHISRHPAGTSFITGGPGHIHDGRNEGDDPLVMLLTYINTSDARLAVDVPPLFPDPLFPDPVLHAGR
;
A
#
# COMPACT_ATOMS: atom_id res chain seq x y z
N MET A 1 16.37 -64.63 8.80
CA MET A 1 16.60 -63.70 9.92
C MET A 1 15.98 -62.37 9.54
N SER A 2 15.17 -61.82 10.43
CA SER A 2 14.10 -60.85 10.17
C SER A 2 14.59 -59.42 9.86
N THR A 3 14.02 -58.78 8.84
CA THR A 3 14.09 -57.34 8.58
C THR A 3 13.01 -56.64 9.41
N GLY A 4 13.41 -55.94 10.47
CA GLY A 4 12.52 -55.18 11.34
C GLY A 4 12.14 -53.82 10.75
N ILE A 5 10.87 -53.63 10.45
CA ILE A 5 10.24 -52.35 10.13
C ILE A 5 10.06 -51.58 11.45
N GLY A 6 10.75 -50.44 11.59
CA GLY A 6 10.61 -49.55 12.73
C GLY A 6 9.44 -48.59 12.55
N THR A 7 8.31 -48.90 13.19
CA THR A 7 7.20 -47.97 13.41
C THR A 7 7.61 -46.95 14.47
N ILE A 8 7.66 -45.66 14.12
CA ILE A 8 7.79 -44.59 15.12
C ILE A 8 6.39 -44.09 15.50
N VAL A 9 6.10 -44.27 16.79
CA VAL A 9 4.90 -43.82 17.48
C VAL A 9 4.98 -42.30 17.70
N LEU A 10 3.95 -41.57 17.25
CA LEU A 10 3.76 -40.15 17.59
C LEU A 10 3.28 -40.05 19.05
N ALA A 11 4.15 -39.58 19.94
CA ALA A 11 3.78 -39.18 21.29
C ALA A 11 3.22 -37.75 21.27
N GLY A 12 1.97 -37.59 21.68
CA GLY A 12 1.37 -36.30 21.92
C GLY A 12 2.03 -35.58 23.10
N VAL A 13 2.32 -34.29 22.92
CA VAL A 13 2.56 -33.36 24.02
C VAL A 13 1.62 -32.19 23.85
N ASN A 14 0.64 -32.16 24.74
CA ASN A 14 -0.23 -31.03 25.02
C ASN A 14 0.60 -29.97 25.76
N ARG A 15 0.77 -28.77 25.20
CA ARG A 15 1.12 -27.57 25.99
C ARG A 15 0.21 -26.41 25.60
N ARG A 16 -0.47 -25.90 26.64
CA ARG A 16 -1.28 -24.69 26.68
C ARG A 16 -0.38 -23.46 26.74
N GLY A 17 -0.89 -22.33 26.25
CA GLY A 17 -0.30 -20.97 26.33
C GLY A 17 0.46 -20.67 25.04
N ASP A 18 0.04 -19.75 24.17
CA ASP A 18 -0.30 -18.35 24.42
C ASP A 18 -1.31 -17.89 23.34
N ARG A 19 -2.42 -17.29 23.76
CA ARG A 19 -3.35 -16.58 22.87
C ARG A 19 -2.96 -15.10 22.96
N SER A 20 -2.24 -14.59 21.95
CA SER A 20 -2.23 -13.15 21.70
C SER A 20 -3.59 -12.76 21.14
N GLU A 21 -4.41 -12.18 22.01
CA GLU A 21 -5.72 -11.64 21.69
C GLU A 21 -5.56 -10.45 20.71
N HIS A 22 -5.81 -10.69 19.43
CA HIS A 22 -6.12 -9.62 18.49
C HIS A 22 -7.56 -9.15 18.74
N PRO A 23 -7.85 -7.84 18.79
CA PRO A 23 -9.23 -7.38 18.90
C PRO A 23 -10.06 -7.84 17.68
N PRO A 24 -11.33 -8.22 17.86
CA PRO A 24 -12.18 -8.65 16.76
C PRO A 24 -12.49 -7.49 15.81
N TRP A 25 -12.31 -7.73 14.52
CA TRP A 25 -12.62 -6.81 13.42
C TRP A 25 -14.11 -6.47 13.39
N VAL A 26 -14.41 -5.17 13.27
CA VAL A 26 -15.73 -4.66 12.87
C VAL A 26 -15.74 -4.57 11.34
N PRO A 27 -16.59 -5.29 10.61
CA PRO A 27 -16.73 -5.10 9.17
C PRO A 27 -17.39 -3.74 8.90
N TYR A 28 -16.77 -2.91 8.05
CA TYR A 28 -17.44 -1.74 7.50
C TYR A 28 -18.51 -2.19 6.49
N PRO A 29 -19.70 -1.54 6.48
CA PRO A 29 -20.78 -1.93 5.60
C PRO A 29 -20.47 -1.58 4.15
N GLU A 30 -20.75 -2.53 3.25
CA GLU A 30 -20.78 -2.35 1.80
C GLU A 30 -21.75 -1.22 1.44
N ALA A 31 -21.24 -0.05 1.08
CA ALA A 31 -22.06 1.07 0.62
C ALA A 31 -21.26 2.05 -0.26
N TRP A 32 -21.28 1.81 -1.59
CA TRP A 32 -21.19 2.80 -2.70
C TRP A 32 -19.85 3.57 -2.86
N SER A 33 -19.37 4.07 -4.01
CA SER A 33 -19.91 4.37 -5.36
C SER A 33 -18.77 4.23 -6.41
N GLU A 34 -19.09 4.34 -7.71
CA GLU A 34 -18.13 4.30 -8.85
C GLU A 34 -16.89 5.21 -8.67
N PRO A 35 -15.72 4.88 -9.29
CA PRO A 35 -14.52 5.71 -9.17
C PRO A 35 -14.76 7.10 -9.76
N GLY A 36 -14.76 8.11 -8.88
CA GLY A 36 -14.79 9.52 -9.29
C GLY A 36 -13.53 9.88 -10.08
N GLU A 37 -13.71 10.72 -11.11
CA GLU A 37 -12.61 11.31 -11.87
C GLU A 37 -11.58 11.99 -10.95
N PRO A 38 -10.29 12.04 -11.34
CA PRO A 38 -9.23 12.64 -10.54
C PRO A 38 -9.54 14.11 -10.24
N GLY A 39 -9.98 14.37 -9.01
CA GLY A 39 -10.31 15.70 -8.52
C GLY A 39 -9.06 16.57 -8.37
N GLN A 40 -9.07 17.74 -9.01
CA GLN A 40 -8.06 18.78 -8.78
C GLN A 40 -8.25 19.36 -7.36
N HIS A 41 -7.39 19.00 -6.42
CA HIS A 41 -7.47 19.53 -5.05
C HIS A 41 -6.79 20.90 -4.93
N THR A 42 -7.59 21.97 -4.81
CA THR A 42 -7.11 23.35 -4.57
C THR A 42 -6.99 23.64 -3.07
N GLY A 43 -5.83 24.08 -2.59
CA GLY A 43 -5.64 24.62 -1.25
C GLY A 43 -5.08 26.05 -1.30
N THR A 44 -5.68 26.98 -0.54
CA THR A 44 -5.24 28.38 -0.46
C THR A 44 -4.38 28.63 0.78
N ARG A 45 -3.13 29.04 0.57
CA ARG A 45 -2.34 29.79 1.56
C ARG A 45 -1.87 31.08 0.88
N GLY A 46 -2.32 32.23 1.40
CA GLY A 46 -1.85 33.55 0.98
C GLY A 46 -2.06 33.87 -0.50
N ASN A 47 -3.29 34.25 -0.88
CA ASN A 47 -3.68 34.90 -2.14
C ASN A 47 -3.04 34.42 -3.47
N ARG A 48 -2.49 33.21 -3.54
CA ARG A 48 -1.98 32.56 -4.74
C ARG A 48 -2.61 31.19 -4.84
N ILE A 49 -3.34 30.94 -5.93
CA ILE A 49 -3.80 29.59 -6.27
C ILE A 49 -2.53 28.77 -6.51
N VAL A 50 -2.22 27.87 -5.58
CA VAL A 50 -1.14 26.90 -5.77
C VAL A 50 -1.79 25.68 -6.44
N PHE A 51 -1.56 25.54 -7.75
CA PHE A 51 -1.78 24.27 -8.40
C PHE A 51 -0.74 23.31 -7.84
N ARG A 52 -1.15 22.39 -6.95
CA ARG A 52 -0.28 21.28 -6.58
C ARG A 52 -0.27 20.31 -7.75
N GLU A 53 0.89 20.19 -8.38
CA GLU A 53 1.13 19.15 -9.38
C GLU A 53 0.80 17.79 -8.75
N GLN A 54 0.12 16.93 -9.51
CA GLN A 54 -0.33 15.62 -9.03
C GLN A 54 0.79 14.58 -9.24
N PRO A 55 0.78 13.47 -8.48
CA PRO A 55 1.59 12.31 -8.82
C PRO A 55 1.34 11.89 -10.27
N VAL A 56 2.43 11.67 -11.02
CA VAL A 56 2.37 11.08 -12.37
C VAL A 56 2.92 9.67 -12.29
N SER A 57 2.12 8.69 -12.71
CA SER A 57 2.52 7.29 -12.77
C SER A 57 2.46 6.78 -14.20
N GLU A 58 3.60 6.33 -14.72
CA GLU A 58 3.75 5.74 -16.05
C GLU A 58 3.95 4.24 -15.94
N THR A 59 3.20 3.46 -16.72
CA THR A 59 3.43 2.01 -16.86
C THR A 59 4.64 1.76 -17.74
N MET A 60 5.67 1.17 -17.15
CA MET A 60 6.93 0.85 -17.82
C MET A 60 6.88 -0.53 -18.48
N ALA A 61 6.22 -1.49 -17.83
CA ALA A 61 6.07 -2.87 -18.29
C ALA A 61 4.89 -3.55 -17.60
N GLU A 62 4.31 -4.53 -18.27
CA GLU A 62 3.30 -5.43 -17.71
C GLU A 62 3.44 -6.84 -18.30
N GLY A 63 3.01 -7.86 -17.56
CA GLY A 63 3.05 -9.23 -18.06
C GLY A 63 2.45 -10.25 -17.11
N GLY A 64 1.84 -11.28 -17.69
CA GLY A 64 1.35 -12.45 -16.94
C GLY A 64 2.51 -13.31 -16.43
N ILE A 65 2.33 -13.92 -15.25
CA ILE A 65 3.29 -14.86 -14.70
C ILE A 65 3.07 -16.24 -15.31
N VAL A 66 4.14 -16.86 -15.81
CA VAL A 66 4.13 -18.23 -16.32
C VAL A 66 4.46 -19.19 -15.18
N LEU A 67 3.54 -20.13 -14.91
CA LEU A 67 3.66 -21.13 -13.86
C LEU A 67 4.77 -22.18 -14.16
N PRO A 68 5.35 -22.84 -13.13
CA PRO A 68 4.95 -22.84 -11.72
C PRO A 68 5.50 -21.67 -10.90
N LEU A 69 4.73 -21.24 -9.90
CA LEU A 69 5.18 -20.21 -8.95
C LEU A 69 6.16 -20.80 -7.92
N PRO A 70 7.12 -20.00 -7.42
CA PRO A 70 7.92 -20.37 -6.27
C PRO A 70 7.05 -20.62 -5.02
N PRO A 71 7.53 -21.45 -4.06
CA PRO A 71 6.85 -21.61 -2.77
C PRO A 71 6.56 -20.27 -2.10
N GLY A 72 5.33 -20.09 -1.62
CA GLY A 72 4.89 -18.86 -0.95
C GLY A 72 4.25 -17.80 -1.85
N MET A 73 4.20 -18.03 -3.17
CA MET A 73 3.50 -17.16 -4.11
C MET A 73 2.37 -17.98 -4.76
N THR A 74 1.25 -18.15 -4.06
CA THR A 74 0.21 -19.13 -4.44
C THR A 74 -0.87 -18.59 -5.37
N ASP A 75 -0.98 -17.28 -5.50
CA ASP A 75 -2.07 -16.58 -6.19
C ASP A 75 -1.60 -15.51 -7.19
N ALA A 76 -0.29 -15.25 -7.29
CA ALA A 76 0.24 -14.28 -8.23
C ALA A 76 0.04 -14.72 -9.69
N ALA A 77 -0.50 -13.82 -10.51
CA ALA A 77 -0.78 -14.08 -11.92
C ALA A 77 -0.28 -12.95 -12.85
N HIS A 78 -0.05 -11.75 -12.34
CA HIS A 78 0.30 -10.59 -13.16
C HIS A 78 1.31 -9.67 -12.46
N VAL A 79 2.26 -9.14 -13.24
CA VAL A 79 3.25 -8.16 -12.78
C VAL A 79 3.08 -6.87 -13.56
N VAL A 80 3.06 -5.75 -12.85
CA VAL A 80 3.06 -4.40 -13.45
C VAL A 80 4.21 -3.61 -12.84
N VAL A 81 4.97 -2.91 -13.68
CA VAL A 81 6.06 -2.02 -13.24
C VAL A 81 5.69 -0.59 -13.60
N HIS A 82 5.59 0.27 -12.61
CA HIS A 82 5.36 1.70 -12.78
C HIS A 82 6.60 2.52 -12.42
N ARG A 83 6.79 3.64 -13.12
CA ARG A 83 7.58 4.76 -12.62
C ARG A 83 6.62 5.83 -12.12
N THR A 84 6.68 6.14 -10.83
CA THR A 84 5.88 7.21 -10.22
C THR A 84 6.78 8.39 -9.87
N THR A 85 6.39 9.59 -10.29
CA THR A 85 7.03 10.85 -9.89
C THR A 85 6.04 11.69 -9.11
N MET A 86 6.42 12.08 -7.90
CA MET A 86 5.63 12.89 -6.98
C MET A 86 6.32 14.23 -6.76
N PRO A 87 5.71 15.36 -7.16
CA PRO A 87 6.28 16.68 -6.92
C PRO A 87 6.31 17.01 -5.41
N PRO A 88 7.08 18.03 -4.98
CA PRO A 88 7.12 18.47 -3.59
C PRO A 88 5.73 18.70 -3.01
N GLY A 89 5.45 18.12 -1.84
CA GLY A 89 4.16 18.24 -1.18
C GLY A 89 3.02 17.44 -1.81
N ALA A 90 3.29 16.50 -2.73
CA ALA A 90 2.29 15.54 -3.20
C ALA A 90 2.16 14.34 -2.26
N ARG A 91 1.01 13.66 -2.31
CA ARG A 91 0.74 12.43 -1.56
C ARG A 91 -0.12 11.47 -2.37
N THR A 92 -0.11 10.20 -2.02
CA THR A 92 -0.92 9.16 -2.66
C THR A 92 -2.36 9.16 -2.16
N GLY A 93 -2.62 9.68 -0.96
CA GLY A 93 -3.86 9.40 -0.25
C GLY A 93 -3.77 8.06 0.49
N TRP A 94 -4.71 7.84 1.41
CA TRP A 94 -4.77 6.60 2.19
C TRP A 94 -5.30 5.46 1.33
N HIS A 95 -4.55 4.37 1.25
CA HIS A 95 -4.90 3.21 0.43
C HIS A 95 -4.21 1.93 0.93
N TYR A 96 -4.55 0.81 0.31
CA TYR A 96 -3.78 -0.44 0.41
C TYR A 96 -3.67 -1.10 -0.98
N HIS A 97 -2.75 -2.07 -1.11
CA HIS A 97 -2.63 -2.87 -2.33
C HIS A 97 -3.23 -4.25 -2.10
N PRO A 98 -4.16 -4.74 -2.94
CA PRO A 98 -4.66 -6.11 -2.83
C PRO A 98 -3.55 -7.17 -2.98
N GLY A 99 -2.62 -6.97 -3.94
CA GLY A 99 -1.43 -7.81 -4.12
C GLY A 99 -0.20 -7.26 -3.39
N THR A 100 0.97 -7.82 -3.70
CA THR A 100 2.25 -7.35 -3.16
C THR A 100 2.80 -6.22 -4.02
N LEU A 101 3.23 -5.13 -3.40
CA LEU A 101 3.99 -4.07 -4.03
C LEU A 101 5.41 -4.08 -3.47
N VAL A 102 6.39 -4.05 -4.37
CA VAL A 102 7.79 -3.77 -4.05
C VAL A 102 8.14 -2.40 -4.64
N GLY A 103 8.48 -1.45 -3.79
CA GLY A 103 8.88 -0.11 -4.19
C GLY A 103 10.38 0.11 -4.03
N VAL A 104 10.99 0.80 -4.99
CA VAL A 104 12.37 1.29 -4.91
C VAL A 104 12.36 2.80 -5.12
N VAL A 105 12.91 3.54 -4.16
CA VAL A 105 13.04 5.00 -4.28
C VAL A 105 14.30 5.29 -5.09
N THR A 106 14.13 5.96 -6.23
CA THR A 106 15.23 6.27 -7.16
C THR A 106 15.62 7.75 -7.14
N GLY A 107 14.79 8.63 -6.56
CA GLY A 107 15.09 10.04 -6.32
C GLY A 107 14.22 10.61 -5.20
N GLY A 108 14.72 11.62 -4.48
CA GLY A 108 14.01 12.23 -3.35
C GLY A 108 13.89 11.31 -2.13
N THR A 109 12.86 11.54 -1.30
CA THR A 109 12.55 10.72 -0.11
C THR A 109 11.04 10.52 0.03
N LEU A 110 10.63 9.27 0.16
CA LEU A 110 9.26 8.90 0.49
C LEU A 110 9.07 8.86 2.01
N THR A 111 8.01 9.49 2.51
CA THR A 111 7.55 9.33 3.89
C THR A 111 6.24 8.55 3.88
N HIS A 112 6.23 7.37 4.50
CA HIS A 112 5.03 6.56 4.68
C HIS A 112 4.43 6.78 6.06
N TYR A 113 3.14 7.11 6.08
CA TYR A 113 2.31 7.07 7.28
C TYR A 113 1.49 5.78 7.25
N TRP A 114 1.52 5.03 8.34
CA TRP A 114 0.86 3.74 8.47
C TRP A 114 -0.37 3.84 9.36
N ALA A 115 -1.36 2.97 9.13
CA ALA A 115 -2.62 2.97 9.89
C ALA A 115 -2.46 2.72 11.39
N ASP A 116 -1.36 2.10 11.82
CA ASP A 116 -1.00 1.89 13.23
C ASP A 116 -0.32 3.12 13.86
N GLY A 117 -0.16 4.21 13.09
CA GLY A 117 0.50 5.45 13.52
C GLY A 117 2.01 5.44 13.35
N HIS A 118 2.61 4.35 12.88
CA HIS A 118 4.04 4.32 12.54
C HIS A 118 4.35 5.21 11.33
N ILE A 119 5.58 5.73 11.28
CA ILE A 119 6.09 6.53 10.15
C ILE A 119 7.44 5.95 9.71
N SER A 120 7.57 5.59 8.44
CA SER A 120 8.84 5.19 7.83
C SER A 120 9.30 6.17 6.76
N ARG A 121 10.62 6.32 6.61
CA ARG A 121 11.23 7.16 5.58
C ARG A 121 12.15 6.34 4.69
N HIS A 122 11.99 6.51 3.39
CA HIS A 122 12.69 5.77 2.35
C HIS A 122 13.41 6.79 1.44
N PRO A 123 14.67 7.15 1.74
CA PRO A 123 15.46 7.98 0.84
C PRO A 123 15.85 7.20 -0.43
N ALA A 124 16.29 7.91 -1.46
CA ALA A 124 16.81 7.31 -2.68
C ALA A 124 17.86 6.22 -2.40
N GLY A 125 17.75 5.10 -3.11
CA GLY A 125 18.56 3.89 -2.92
C GLY A 125 17.99 2.88 -1.92
N THR A 126 16.86 3.19 -1.28
CA THR A 126 16.15 2.25 -0.39
C THR A 126 14.94 1.62 -1.06
N SER A 127 14.46 0.51 -0.49
CA SER A 127 13.25 -0.19 -0.92
C SER A 127 12.27 -0.41 0.23
N PHE A 128 11.03 -0.73 -0.14
CA PHE A 128 9.95 -1.07 0.79
C PHE A 128 9.01 -2.10 0.16
N ILE A 129 8.24 -2.79 1.01
CA ILE A 129 7.24 -3.77 0.59
C ILE A 129 5.93 -3.44 1.30
N THR A 130 4.83 -3.44 0.55
CA THR A 130 3.45 -3.30 1.07
C THR A 130 2.57 -4.37 0.42
N GLY A 131 1.42 -4.70 1.02
CA GLY A 131 0.47 -5.62 0.39
C GLY A 131 -0.59 -6.23 1.32
N GLY A 132 -1.78 -6.46 0.78
CA GLY A 132 -2.96 -6.89 1.53
C GLY A 132 -3.66 -5.77 2.33
N PRO A 133 -4.90 -6.01 2.78
CA PRO A 133 -5.74 -5.00 3.43
C PRO A 133 -5.26 -4.57 4.84
N GLY A 134 -4.32 -5.31 5.44
CA GLY A 134 -3.71 -4.93 6.73
C GLY A 134 -2.63 -3.85 6.61
N HIS A 135 -2.16 -3.55 5.39
CA HIS A 135 -1.10 -2.57 5.13
C HIS A 135 -1.67 -1.28 4.55
N ILE A 136 -2.59 -0.64 5.28
CA ILE A 136 -3.11 0.68 4.90
C ILE A 136 -2.06 1.74 5.19
N HIS A 137 -1.76 2.57 4.19
CA HIS A 137 -0.73 3.60 4.29
C HIS A 137 -1.01 4.79 3.36
N ASP A 138 -0.27 5.87 3.58
CA ASP A 138 -0.26 7.07 2.77
C ASP A 138 1.19 7.50 2.52
N GLY A 139 1.59 7.52 1.25
CA GLY A 139 2.92 7.92 0.82
C GLY A 139 2.96 9.40 0.49
N ARG A 140 3.96 10.09 1.03
CA ARG A 140 4.11 11.54 0.90
C ARG A 140 5.50 11.93 0.42
N ASN A 141 5.55 12.92 -0.44
CA ASN A 141 6.76 13.69 -0.66
C ASN A 141 6.74 14.94 0.24
N GLU A 142 7.41 14.85 1.38
CA GLU A 142 7.55 15.97 2.33
C GLU A 142 8.81 16.83 2.05
N GLY A 143 9.61 16.45 1.04
CA GLY A 143 10.82 17.17 0.66
C GLY A 143 10.57 18.26 -0.39
N ASP A 144 11.63 19.01 -0.69
CA ASP A 144 11.62 20.11 -1.66
C ASP A 144 11.95 19.67 -3.10
N ASP A 145 12.42 18.44 -3.29
CA ASP A 145 12.75 17.84 -4.58
C ASP A 145 11.69 16.81 -5.01
N PRO A 146 11.53 16.53 -6.32
CA PRO A 146 10.68 15.43 -6.78
C PRO A 146 11.09 14.08 -6.19
N LEU A 147 10.11 13.36 -5.65
CA LEU A 147 10.23 11.95 -5.28
C LEU A 147 10.00 11.11 -6.53
N VAL A 148 10.91 10.18 -6.83
CA VAL A 148 10.80 9.24 -7.95
C VAL A 148 10.89 7.82 -7.42
N MET A 149 9.96 6.96 -7.83
CA MET A 149 9.88 5.57 -7.41
C MET A 149 9.68 4.64 -8.61
N LEU A 150 10.28 3.46 -8.54
CA LEU A 150 9.88 2.31 -9.34
C LEU A 150 9.03 1.38 -8.47
N LEU A 151 7.83 1.08 -8.92
CA LEU A 151 6.84 0.29 -8.18
C LEU A 151 6.54 -0.98 -8.97
N THR A 152 6.84 -2.14 -8.39
CA THR A 152 6.54 -3.44 -8.97
C THR A 152 5.37 -4.07 -8.22
N TYR A 153 4.24 -4.17 -8.90
CA TYR A 153 3.04 -4.83 -8.41
C TYR A 153 3.07 -6.30 -8.80
N ILE A 154 2.75 -7.18 -7.87
CA ILE A 154 2.61 -8.62 -8.06
C ILE A 154 1.22 -9.00 -7.56
N ASN A 155 0.31 -9.21 -8.50
CA ASN A 155 -1.12 -9.26 -8.26
C ASN A 155 -1.72 -10.60 -8.72
N THR A 156 -2.86 -10.96 -8.13
CA THR A 156 -3.77 -11.94 -8.74
C THR A 156 -4.33 -11.37 -10.04
N SER A 157 -4.86 -12.23 -10.92
CA SER A 157 -5.52 -11.77 -12.16
C SER A 157 -6.66 -10.82 -11.78
N ASP A 158 -6.70 -9.66 -12.42
CA ASP A 158 -7.70 -8.59 -12.27
C ASP A 158 -7.72 -7.82 -10.94
N ALA A 159 -6.77 -8.06 -10.02
CA ALA A 159 -6.66 -7.24 -8.82
C ALA A 159 -6.27 -5.80 -9.17
N ARG A 160 -7.04 -4.84 -8.64
CA ARG A 160 -6.70 -3.40 -8.66
C ARG A 160 -5.29 -3.20 -8.12
N LEU A 161 -4.53 -2.27 -8.70
CA LEU A 161 -3.18 -1.95 -8.20
C LEU A 161 -3.22 -1.33 -6.80
N ALA A 162 -4.28 -0.58 -6.48
CA ALA A 162 -4.53 0.01 -5.17
C ALA A 162 -6.05 0.14 -4.93
N VAL A 163 -6.42 0.18 -3.65
CA VAL A 163 -7.78 0.45 -3.16
C VAL A 163 -7.71 1.59 -2.16
N ASP A 164 -8.37 2.70 -2.49
CA ASP A 164 -8.44 3.89 -1.64
C ASP A 164 -9.30 3.63 -0.41
N VAL A 165 -8.96 4.28 0.69
CA VAL A 165 -9.74 4.31 1.92
C VAL A 165 -9.87 5.75 2.45
N PRO A 166 -10.89 6.06 3.27
CA PRO A 166 -11.01 7.38 3.87
C PRO A 166 -9.78 7.76 4.72
N PRO A 167 -9.48 9.06 4.88
CA PRO A 167 -8.41 9.50 5.74
C PRO A 167 -8.51 8.95 7.17
N LEU A 168 -7.43 8.32 7.65
CA LEU A 168 -7.40 7.72 8.99
C LEU A 168 -6.98 8.70 10.08
N PHE A 169 -6.19 9.71 9.73
CA PHE A 169 -5.76 10.76 10.65
C PHE A 169 -6.08 12.12 10.05
N PRO A 170 -6.52 13.10 10.88
CA PRO A 170 -6.60 14.48 10.47
C PRO A 170 -5.23 14.94 10.00
N ASP A 171 -5.15 15.55 8.82
CA ASP A 171 -3.88 15.95 8.25
C ASP A 171 -3.64 17.45 8.47
N PRO A 172 -2.70 17.85 9.34
CA PRO A 172 -2.42 19.25 9.60
C PRO A 172 -1.74 19.96 8.41
N LEU A 173 -1.14 19.21 7.48
CA LEU A 173 -0.51 19.74 6.25
C LEU A 173 -1.47 19.73 5.05
N PHE A 174 -2.54 18.95 5.14
CA PHE A 174 -3.61 18.84 4.14
C PHE A 174 -4.96 18.78 4.86
N PRO A 175 -5.43 19.90 5.47
CA PRO A 175 -6.74 19.89 6.10
C PRO A 175 -7.77 19.43 5.07
N ASP A 176 -8.65 18.51 5.48
CA ASP A 176 -9.78 18.09 4.65
C ASP A 176 -10.44 19.35 4.07
N PRO A 177 -10.81 19.38 2.78
CA PRO A 177 -11.59 20.48 2.28
C PRO A 177 -12.82 20.54 3.17
N VAL A 178 -12.95 21.64 3.92
CA VAL A 178 -14.13 21.89 4.75
C VAL A 178 -15.31 21.69 3.82
N LEU A 179 -16.05 20.60 4.01
CA LEU A 179 -17.35 20.46 3.39
C LEU A 179 -18.15 21.64 3.94
N HIS A 180 -18.25 22.70 3.17
CA HIS A 180 -19.27 23.70 3.38
C HIS A 180 -20.59 22.96 3.18
N ALA A 181 -21.11 22.41 4.27
CA ALA A 181 -22.50 22.03 4.37
C ALA A 181 -23.29 23.31 4.05
N GLY A 182 -23.78 23.37 2.82
CA GLY A 182 -24.63 24.45 2.35
C GLY A 182 -25.81 24.61 3.29
N ARG A 183 -26.10 25.87 3.59
CA ARG A 183 -27.39 26.31 4.12
C ARG A 183 -28.50 26.06 3.11
#